data_AF-A0A0N4ZWR0-F1
#
_entry.id   AF-A0A0N4ZWR0-F1
#
_cell.length_a   1.000
_cell.length_b   1.000
_cell.length_c   1.000
_cell.angle_alpha   90.00
_cell.angle_beta   90.00
_cell.angle_gamma   90.00
#
_symmetry.space_group_name_H-M   'P 1'
#
loop_
_entity.id
_entity.type
_entity.pdbx_description
1 polymer ?
#
loop_
_entity_poly.entity_id
_entity_poly.type
_entity_poly.pdbx_seq_one_letter_code
_entity_poly.pdbx_strand_id
1 'polypeptide(L)'
;MLLIKIIVFLIIFPIISCISDFDKRQLNVLIQKADKNNDYMFDKEELKEYVKMLVRKVPKYYPGTSSSKDAIEGAVILSDDLFKKYDTEDTNTLSFKGTLLKRSKASLFGEVVVKIVVNLLHEIAKLPVPYIHFNPFEETKFNK
;
A
#
# COMPACT_ATOMS: atom_id res chain seq x y z
N MET A 1 14.36 32.34 39.12
CA MET A 1 13.64 31.05 39.01
C MET A 1 12.89 30.99 37.68
N LEU A 2 13.62 31.06 36.55
CA LEU A 2 13.01 31.30 35.22
C LEU A 2 13.84 30.66 34.09
N LEU A 3 14.38 29.46 34.29
CA LEU A 3 15.28 28.82 33.32
C LEU A 3 14.94 27.36 33.00
N ILE A 4 13.88 26.80 33.58
CA ILE A 4 13.55 25.36 33.46
C ILE A 4 12.40 25.08 32.48
N LYS A 5 11.69 26.11 31.98
CA LYS A 5 10.51 25.90 31.12
C LYS A 5 10.77 25.82 29.60
N ILE A 6 12.01 25.99 29.12
CA ILE A 6 12.30 26.08 27.67
C ILE A 6 12.81 24.75 27.06
N ILE A 7 13.15 23.75 27.88
CA ILE A 7 13.84 22.54 27.37
C ILE A 7 12.89 21.37 27.03
N VAL A 8 11.57 21.49 27.29
CA VAL A 8 10.62 20.40 27.02
C VAL A 8 10.02 20.44 25.60
N PHE A 9 10.25 21.51 24.83
CA PHE A 9 9.63 21.67 23.50
C PHE A 9 10.48 21.13 22.33
N LEU A 10 11.67 20.59 22.60
CA LEU A 10 12.66 20.24 21.56
C LEU A 10 12.78 18.73 21.27
N ILE A 11 11.85 17.91 21.77
CA ILE A 11 11.80 16.45 21.48
C ILE A 11 10.44 16.07 20.87
N ILE A 12 9.88 16.96 20.04
CA ILE A 12 8.93 16.55 19.02
C ILE A 12 9.63 16.79 17.68
N PHE A 13 10.74 16.07 17.48
CA PHE A 13 11.19 15.83 16.12
C PHE A 13 10.02 15.10 15.45
N PRO A 14 9.40 15.65 14.39
CA PRO A 14 8.55 14.81 13.58
C PRO A 14 9.52 13.77 13.01
N ILE A 15 9.44 12.55 13.53
CA ILE A 15 9.97 11.38 12.84
C ILE A 15 9.09 11.32 11.58
N ILE A 16 9.45 12.13 10.59
CA ILE A 16 9.08 11.90 9.21
C ILE A 16 9.81 10.59 8.93
N SER A 17 9.12 9.48 9.21
CA SER A 17 9.59 8.13 8.96
C SER A 17 9.78 8.01 7.45
N CYS A 18 10.92 8.49 6.97
CA CYS A 18 11.40 8.27 5.63
C CYS A 18 11.74 6.78 5.58
N ILE A 19 10.76 5.98 5.18
CA ILE A 19 10.88 4.53 5.14
C ILE A 19 11.97 4.17 4.16
N SER A 20 12.87 3.31 4.64
CA SER A 20 14.01 2.89 3.87
C SER A 20 13.54 2.12 2.63
N ASP A 21 14.31 2.20 1.54
CA ASP A 21 14.03 1.37 0.36
C ASP A 21 14.08 -0.14 0.68
N PHE A 22 14.76 -0.51 1.77
CA PHE A 22 14.75 -1.87 2.30
C PHE A 22 13.36 -2.27 2.82
N ASP A 23 12.69 -1.41 3.57
CA ASP A 23 11.35 -1.67 4.10
C ASP A 23 10.30 -1.78 2.98
N LYS A 24 10.43 -0.95 1.94
CA LYS A 24 9.62 -1.07 0.71
C LYS A 24 9.84 -2.42 0.02
N ARG A 25 11.09 -2.91 -0.04
CA ARG A 25 11.40 -4.23 -0.59
C ARG A 25 10.78 -5.36 0.24
N GLN A 26 10.71 -5.23 1.57
CA GLN A 26 10.08 -6.23 2.43
C GLN A 26 8.57 -6.36 2.18
N LEU A 27 7.87 -5.24 1.93
CA LEU A 27 6.46 -5.27 1.54
C LEU A 27 6.28 -5.88 0.13
N ASN A 28 7.24 -5.66 -0.77
CA ASN A 28 7.22 -6.27 -2.09
C ASN A 28 7.48 -7.79 -2.05
N VAL A 29 8.20 -8.32 -1.04
CA VAL A 29 8.39 -9.77 -0.88
C VAL A 29 7.09 -10.48 -0.48
N LEU A 30 6.11 -9.77 0.07
CA LEU A 30 4.80 -10.37 0.41
C LEU A 30 4.07 -10.93 -0.81
N ILE A 31 4.41 -10.50 -2.04
CA ILE A 31 3.84 -11.12 -3.24
C ILE A 31 4.14 -12.61 -3.31
N GLN A 32 5.38 -13.02 -3.07
CA GLN A 32 5.79 -14.41 -3.21
C GLN A 32 5.05 -15.34 -2.23
N LYS A 33 4.40 -14.76 -1.22
CA LYS A 33 3.57 -15.49 -0.26
C LYS A 33 2.10 -15.50 -0.64
N ALA A 34 1.65 -14.52 -1.42
CA ALA A 34 0.27 -14.39 -1.88
C ALA A 34 0.04 -15.08 -3.23
N ASP A 35 1.06 -15.09 -4.09
CA ASP A 35 1.14 -15.84 -5.35
C ASP A 35 1.21 -17.34 -5.04
N LYS A 36 0.06 -18.01 -5.10
CA LYS A 36 -0.09 -19.43 -4.71
C LYS A 36 0.26 -20.36 -5.85
N ASN A 37 0.05 -19.90 -7.09
CA ASN A 37 0.27 -20.68 -8.29
C ASN A 37 1.68 -20.47 -8.88
N ASN A 38 2.47 -19.54 -8.32
CA ASN A 38 3.83 -19.15 -8.73
C ASN A 38 3.89 -18.64 -10.18
N ASP A 39 2.83 -17.97 -10.65
CA ASP A 39 2.75 -17.45 -12.02
C ASP A 39 3.21 -15.99 -12.15
N TYR A 40 3.62 -15.36 -11.04
CA TYR A 40 4.03 -13.95 -10.94
C TYR A 40 2.94 -12.95 -11.34
N MET A 41 1.69 -13.39 -11.36
CA MET A 41 0.49 -12.58 -11.52
C MET A 41 -0.30 -12.58 -10.21
N PHE A 42 -1.33 -11.76 -10.17
CA PHE A 42 -2.36 -11.83 -9.17
C PHE A 42 -3.68 -12.14 -9.85
N ASP A 43 -4.29 -13.26 -9.46
CA ASP A 43 -5.74 -13.39 -9.57
C ASP A 43 -6.45 -12.55 -8.48
N LYS A 44 -7.79 -12.53 -8.51
CA LYS A 44 -8.60 -11.77 -7.56
C LYS A 44 -8.39 -12.21 -6.10
N GLU A 45 -8.25 -13.51 -5.86
CA GLU A 45 -8.11 -14.07 -4.52
C GLU A 45 -6.70 -13.89 -3.98
N GLU A 46 -5.68 -13.99 -4.83
CA GLU A 46 -4.29 -13.70 -4.50
C GLU A 46 -4.10 -12.22 -4.18
N LEU A 47 -4.74 -11.31 -4.93
CA LEU A 47 -4.73 -9.89 -4.61
C LEU A 47 -5.37 -9.60 -3.24
N LYS A 48 -6.52 -10.22 -2.94
CA LYS A 48 -7.17 -10.08 -1.62
C LYS A 48 -6.26 -10.55 -0.49
N GLU A 49 -5.60 -11.69 -0.67
CA GLU A 49 -4.67 -12.21 0.34
C GLU A 49 -3.45 -11.30 0.50
N TYR A 50 -2.89 -10.82 -0.60
CA TYR A 50 -1.80 -9.86 -0.61
C TYR A 50 -2.17 -8.58 0.17
N VAL A 51 -3.36 -8.02 -0.06
CA VAL A 51 -3.86 -6.83 0.64
C VAL A 51 -4.06 -7.10 2.14
N LYS A 52 -4.65 -8.24 2.52
CA LYS A 52 -4.77 -8.63 3.94
C LYS A 52 -3.40 -8.71 4.61
N MET A 53 -2.41 -9.28 3.93
CA MET A 53 -1.03 -9.37 4.41
C MET A 53 -0.39 -7.99 4.57
N LEU A 54 -0.61 -7.09 3.60
CA LEU A 54 -0.14 -5.71 3.68
C LEU A 54 -0.72 -4.98 4.88
N VAL A 55 -2.05 -4.99 5.07
CA VAL A 55 -2.69 -4.32 6.21
C VAL A 55 -2.11 -4.78 7.55
N ARG A 56 -1.81 -6.08 7.68
CA ARG A 56 -1.19 -6.63 8.90
C ARG A 56 0.27 -6.24 9.08
N LYS A 57 1.00 -5.94 8.00
CA LYS A 57 2.45 -5.68 8.01
C LYS A 57 2.80 -4.20 7.99
N VAL A 58 1.97 -3.34 7.40
CA VAL A 58 2.20 -1.88 7.32
C VAL A 58 2.47 -1.24 8.68
N PRO A 59 1.74 -1.55 9.78
CA PRO A 59 2.02 -0.98 11.10
C PRO A 59 3.42 -1.20 11.64
N LYS A 60 4.11 -2.25 11.17
CA LYS A 60 5.52 -2.51 11.54
C LYS A 60 6.47 -1.45 10.97
N TYR A 61 6.14 -0.89 9.80
CA TYR A 61 6.99 0.04 9.07
C TYR A 61 6.49 1.48 9.15
N TYR A 62 5.18 1.66 9.36
CA TYR A 62 4.50 2.95 9.50
C TYR A 62 3.87 3.04 10.90
N PRO A 63 4.64 3.46 11.92
CA PRO A 63 4.16 3.52 13.29
C PRO A 63 3.00 4.53 13.42
N GLY A 64 2.06 4.24 14.32
CA GLY A 64 0.83 5.02 14.49
C GLY A 64 -0.35 4.54 13.63
N THR A 65 -0.10 3.70 12.61
CA THR A 65 -1.16 2.96 11.92
C THR A 65 -1.52 1.67 12.67
N SER A 66 -2.70 1.10 12.41
CA SER A 66 -3.14 -0.14 13.05
C SER A 66 -3.87 -1.08 12.08
N SER A 67 -3.75 -2.38 12.33
CA SER A 67 -4.44 -3.43 11.57
C SER A 67 -5.76 -3.82 12.24
N SER A 68 -6.80 -2.97 12.07
CA SER A 68 -8.15 -3.29 12.54
C SER A 68 -8.87 -4.24 11.56
N LYS A 69 -9.94 -4.91 12.05
CA LYS A 69 -10.80 -5.73 11.17
C LYS A 69 -11.41 -4.88 10.05
N ASP A 70 -11.89 -3.69 10.39
CA ASP A 70 -12.49 -2.74 9.45
C ASP A 70 -11.48 -2.28 8.39
N ALA A 71 -10.22 -2.06 8.77
CA ALA A 71 -9.17 -1.72 7.82
C ALA A 71 -8.89 -2.86 6.84
N ILE A 72 -8.93 -4.10 7.32
CA ILE A 72 -8.77 -5.29 6.46
C ILE A 72 -9.95 -5.41 5.49
N GLU A 73 -11.18 -5.28 6.00
CA GLU A 73 -12.39 -5.39 5.19
C GLU A 73 -12.47 -4.29 4.13
N GLY A 74 -12.24 -3.03 4.53
CA GLY A 74 -12.19 -1.89 3.62
C GLY A 74 -11.10 -2.06 2.55
N ALA A 75 -9.91 -2.54 2.93
CA ALA A 75 -8.84 -2.79 1.96
C ALA A 75 -9.18 -3.94 0.99
N VAL A 76 -9.86 -4.99 1.46
CA VAL A 76 -10.33 -6.10 0.61
C VAL A 76 -11.37 -5.61 -0.41
N ILE A 77 -12.33 -4.79 0.01
CA ILE A 77 -13.31 -4.19 -0.90
C ILE A 77 -12.60 -3.34 -1.96
N LEU A 78 -11.64 -2.49 -1.54
CA LEU A 78 -10.84 -1.69 -2.46
C LEU A 78 -10.03 -2.54 -3.44
N SER A 79 -9.62 -3.74 -3.03
CA SER A 79 -8.86 -4.64 -3.90
C SER A 79 -9.68 -5.12 -5.11
N ASP A 80 -10.99 -5.34 -4.94
CA ASP A 80 -11.88 -5.72 -6.05
C ASP A 80 -12.04 -4.59 -7.07
N ASP A 81 -12.16 -3.34 -6.59
CA ASP A 81 -12.27 -2.16 -7.45
C ASP A 81 -10.96 -1.87 -8.18
N LEU A 82 -9.82 -2.02 -7.50
CA LEU A 82 -8.50 -1.94 -8.13
C LEU A 82 -8.33 -3.02 -9.18
N PHE A 83 -8.77 -4.25 -8.91
CA PHE A 83 -8.67 -5.33 -9.87
C PHE A 83 -9.40 -4.98 -11.17
N LYS A 84 -10.68 -4.55 -11.07
CA LYS A 84 -11.49 -4.14 -12.23
C LYS A 84 -10.88 -2.96 -12.99
N LYS A 85 -10.33 -1.98 -12.26
CA LYS A 85 -9.74 -0.78 -12.87
C LYS A 85 -8.50 -1.09 -13.70
N TYR A 86 -7.70 -2.05 -13.26
CA TYR A 86 -6.40 -2.36 -13.88
C TYR A 86 -6.44 -3.57 -14.83
N ASP A 87 -7.43 -4.47 -14.74
CA ASP A 87 -7.63 -5.58 -15.67
C ASP A 87 -8.38 -5.12 -16.94
N THR A 88 -7.80 -4.18 -17.67
CA THR A 88 -8.45 -3.58 -18.85
C THR A 88 -8.59 -4.53 -20.05
N GLU A 89 -7.95 -5.70 -19.98
CA GLU A 89 -7.95 -6.72 -21.03
C GLU A 89 -8.80 -7.94 -20.66
N ASP A 90 -9.55 -7.88 -19.54
CA ASP A 90 -10.40 -8.97 -19.00
C ASP A 90 -9.66 -10.32 -18.90
N THR A 91 -8.37 -10.26 -18.55
CA THR A 91 -7.50 -11.43 -18.45
C THR A 91 -7.66 -12.20 -17.15
N ASN A 92 -8.42 -11.65 -16.20
CA ASN A 92 -8.57 -12.14 -14.83
C ASN A 92 -7.23 -12.32 -14.10
N THR A 93 -6.16 -11.64 -14.55
CA THR A 93 -4.83 -11.68 -13.92
C THR A 93 -4.13 -10.33 -14.04
N LEU A 94 -3.41 -9.92 -12.99
CA LEU A 94 -2.66 -8.67 -12.97
C LEU A 94 -1.19 -8.91 -12.65
N SER A 95 -0.31 -8.47 -13.54
CA SER A 95 1.13 -8.57 -13.28
C SER A 95 1.58 -7.61 -12.19
N PHE A 96 2.36 -8.11 -11.24
CA PHE A 96 2.89 -7.31 -10.15
C PHE A 96 3.98 -6.30 -10.55
N LYS A 97 4.89 -6.72 -11.42
CA LYS A 97 6.07 -5.96 -11.86
C LYS A 97 6.16 -5.79 -13.38
N GLY A 98 5.08 -6.12 -14.10
CA GLY A 98 5.15 -6.43 -15.51
C GLY A 98 5.95 -7.72 -15.71
N THR A 99 5.47 -8.63 -16.55
CA THR A 99 6.29 -9.80 -16.92
C THR A 99 7.02 -9.48 -18.22
N LEU A 100 8.18 -10.14 -18.43
CA LEU A 100 8.84 -10.14 -19.76
C LEU A 100 7.94 -10.76 -20.84
N LEU A 101 6.95 -11.58 -20.44
CA LEU A 101 6.03 -12.32 -21.30
C LEU A 101 4.78 -11.51 -21.69
N LYS A 102 4.31 -10.60 -20.82
CA LYS A 102 3.18 -9.69 -21.07
C LYS A 102 3.41 -8.35 -20.38
N ARG A 103 3.50 -7.29 -21.18
CA ARG A 103 3.43 -5.89 -20.69
C ARG A 103 1.99 -5.59 -20.26
N SER A 104 1.63 -5.92 -19.03
CA SER A 104 0.47 -5.29 -18.40
C SER A 104 0.70 -3.77 -18.37
N LYS A 105 -0.34 -2.97 -18.63
CA LYS A 105 -0.30 -1.51 -18.41
C LYS A 105 0.14 -1.14 -16.98
N ALA A 106 0.01 -2.09 -16.05
CA ALA A 106 0.51 -2.00 -14.70
C ALA A 106 1.83 -2.77 -14.55
N SER A 107 2.91 -2.28 -15.16
CA SER A 107 4.27 -2.76 -14.86
C SER A 107 4.69 -2.54 -13.40
N LEU A 108 3.88 -1.85 -12.61
CA LEU A 108 4.10 -1.55 -11.20
C LEU A 108 2.83 -1.73 -10.35
N PHE A 109 1.89 -2.62 -10.74
CA PHE A 109 0.61 -2.81 -10.02
C PHE A 109 0.84 -3.07 -8.53
N GLY A 110 1.84 -3.88 -8.21
CA GLY A 110 2.23 -4.16 -6.83
C GLY A 110 2.54 -2.92 -6.01
N GLU A 111 3.29 -1.99 -6.60
CA GLU A 111 3.66 -0.74 -5.96
C GLU A 111 2.44 0.17 -5.76
N VAL A 112 1.51 0.18 -6.72
CA VAL A 112 0.24 0.90 -6.60
C VAL A 112 -0.56 0.38 -5.41
N VAL A 113 -0.72 -0.95 -5.30
CA VAL A 113 -1.46 -1.58 -4.20
C VAL A 113 -0.83 -1.24 -2.85
N VAL A 114 0.50 -1.32 -2.73
CA VAL A 114 1.21 -0.95 -1.50
C VAL A 114 0.94 0.50 -1.11
N LYS A 115 1.06 1.44 -2.05
CA LYS A 115 0.86 2.87 -1.78
C LYS A 115 -0.57 3.17 -1.31
N ILE A 116 -1.56 2.53 -1.95
CA ILE A 116 -2.97 2.68 -1.58
C ILE A 116 -3.24 2.15 -0.18
N VAL A 117 -2.77 0.93 0.13
CA VAL A 117 -2.98 0.34 1.47
C VAL A 117 -2.30 1.17 2.56
N VAL A 118 -1.10 1.69 2.29
CA VAL A 118 -0.41 2.59 3.22
C VAL A 118 -1.21 3.87 3.45
N ASN A 119 -1.66 4.54 2.38
CA ASN A 119 -2.46 5.76 2.51
C ASN A 119 -3.76 5.52 3.26
N LEU A 120 -4.49 4.45 2.94
CA LEU A 120 -5.71 4.06 3.65
C LEU A 120 -5.47 3.95 5.16
N LEU A 121 -4.38 3.30 5.57
CA LEU A 121 -4.06 3.14 6.98
C LEU A 121 -3.64 4.45 7.67
N HIS A 122 -3.04 5.39 6.95
CA HIS A 122 -2.78 6.73 7.47
C HIS A 122 -4.07 7.53 7.61
N GLU A 123 -4.99 7.44 6.64
CA GLU A 123 -6.29 8.10 6.69
C GLU A 123 -7.13 7.61 7.87
N ILE A 124 -7.21 6.30 8.08
CA ILE A 124 -7.89 5.69 9.23
C ILE A 124 -7.27 6.20 10.55
N ALA A 125 -5.95 6.32 10.59
CA ALA A 125 -5.21 6.79 11.76
C ALA A 125 -5.18 8.33 11.90
N LYS A 126 -5.76 9.09 10.95
CA LYS A 126 -5.69 10.56 10.87
C LYS A 126 -4.24 11.10 10.87
N LEU A 127 -3.35 10.37 10.20
CA LEU A 127 -1.94 10.71 10.00
C LEU A 127 -1.74 11.36 8.61
N PRO A 128 -0.67 12.15 8.42
CA PRO A 128 -0.33 12.65 7.08
C PRO A 128 -0.06 11.50 6.11
N VAL A 129 -0.69 11.54 4.93
CA VAL A 129 -0.50 10.50 3.91
C VAL A 129 0.87 10.62 3.24
N PRO A 130 1.67 9.54 3.20
CA PRO A 130 3.02 9.60 2.65
C PRO A 130 3.04 9.63 1.11
N TYR A 131 1.98 9.16 0.44
CA TYR A 131 1.90 9.11 -1.02
C TYR A 131 0.81 10.06 -1.54
N ILE A 132 1.14 11.35 -1.58
CA ILE A 132 0.34 12.42 -2.18
C ILE A 132 0.10 12.01 -3.66
N HIS A 133 -1.16 11.93 -4.11
CA HIS A 133 -1.61 11.40 -5.43
C HIS A 133 -1.88 9.89 -5.56
N PHE A 134 -1.75 9.10 -4.49
CA PHE A 134 -2.22 7.70 -4.47
C PHE A 134 -3.49 7.59 -3.63
N ASN A 135 -4.47 8.45 -3.92
CA ASN A 135 -5.78 8.38 -3.28
C ASN A 135 -6.63 7.32 -4.03
N PRO A 136 -7.12 6.27 -3.35
CA PRO A 136 -8.01 5.29 -3.98
C PRO A 136 -9.34 5.89 -4.46
N PHE A 137 -9.72 7.07 -3.96
CA PHE A 137 -10.98 7.75 -4.23
C PHE A 137 -10.86 8.97 -5.15
N GLU A 138 -9.65 9.34 -5.59
CA GLU A 138 -9.51 10.37 -6.63
C GLU A 138 -9.72 9.75 -8.02
N GLU A 139 -10.59 10.36 -8.83
CA GLU A 139 -10.68 10.08 -10.26
C GLU A 139 -9.32 10.38 -10.90
N THR A 140 -8.52 9.34 -11.14
CA THR A 140 -7.28 9.46 -11.90
C THR A 140 -7.61 9.87 -13.33
N LYS A 141 -7.55 11.17 -13.62
CA LYS A 141 -7.39 11.68 -14.98
C LYS A 141 -6.01 11.27 -15.47
N PHE A 142 -5.92 10.10 -16.11
CA PHE A 142 -4.75 9.79 -16.92
C PHE A 142 -4.79 10.75 -18.11
N ASN A 143 -3.92 11.75 -18.12
CA ASN A 143 -3.65 12.52 -19.33
C ASN A 143 -3.20 11.51 -20.39
N LYS A 144 -4.01 11.42 -21.45
CA LYS A 144 -3.73 10.68 -22.68
C LYS A 144 -2.47 11.22 -23.36
#